data_AF-A0AAV4PC40-F1
#
_entry.id   AF-A0AAV4PC40-F1
#
_cell.length_a   1.000
_cell.length_b   1.000
_cell.length_c   1.000
_cell.angle_alpha   90.00
_cell.angle_beta   90.00
_cell.angle_gamma   90.00
#
_symmetry.space_group_name_H-M   'P 1'
#
loop_
_entity.id
_entity.type
_entity.pdbx_description
1 polymer ?
#
loop_
_entity_poly.entity_id
_entity_poly.type
_entity_poly.pdbx_seq_one_letter_code
_entity_poly.pdbx_strand_id
1 'polypeptide(L)'
;MLCVHYENSSRHCVYAMAITIGTGKVLKMASVSARLSIIGETSSGEPDQDANSALTELDKGLRSTKVGEQCEAIVRFPRLFEKYPFPILINSACLKLAELFELEQIFIEFLILKVMQTQKHLDKILNLDEFVHRLYAVIHSNDPVARALTLRTLGNIASVISERKSIHHSIRNSLDSHDAVEMKAAIYATAKFAAQSKSFATNICSKIEK
;
A
#
# COMPACT_ATOMS: atom_id res chain seq x y z
N MET A 1 17.95 -6.45 -25.59
CA MET A 1 19.12 -6.62 -24.72
C MET A 1 19.21 -5.44 -23.75
N LEU A 2 18.31 -5.35 -22.76
CA LEU A 2 18.22 -4.22 -21.81
C LEU A 2 17.92 -4.67 -20.37
N CYS A 3 18.07 -5.97 -20.06
CA CYS A 3 17.79 -6.51 -18.72
C CYS A 3 18.97 -6.49 -17.74
N VAL A 4 20.13 -5.92 -18.08
CA VAL A 4 21.35 -6.07 -17.24
C VAL A 4 21.68 -4.81 -16.40
N HIS A 5 20.97 -3.70 -16.57
CA HIS A 5 21.23 -2.47 -15.79
C HIS A 5 20.23 -2.18 -14.64
N TYR A 6 19.27 -3.07 -14.37
CA TYR A 6 18.19 -2.79 -13.41
C TYR A 6 18.54 -3.09 -11.93
N GLU A 7 19.61 -3.85 -11.66
CA GLU A 7 20.01 -4.19 -10.29
C GLU A 7 20.64 -3.02 -9.51
N ASN A 8 21.36 -2.12 -10.17
CA ASN A 8 21.96 -0.95 -9.50
C ASN A 8 21.02 0.27 -9.39
N SER A 9 19.96 0.32 -10.20
CA SER A 9 18.98 1.42 -10.16
C SER A 9 17.98 1.28 -8.99
N SER A 10 17.76 0.04 -8.52
CA SER A 10 16.83 -0.24 -7.42
C SER A 10 17.28 0.40 -6.11
N ARG A 11 18.59 0.42 -5.80
CA ARG A 11 19.09 1.09 -4.57
C ARG A 11 18.94 2.61 -4.62
N HIS A 12 19.19 3.24 -5.77
CA HIS A 12 19.00 4.69 -5.95
C HIS A 12 17.52 5.09 -5.93
N CYS A 13 16.63 4.27 -6.49
CA CYS A 13 15.18 4.51 -6.43
C CYS A 13 14.64 4.32 -5.00
N VAL A 14 15.13 3.32 -4.28
CA VAL A 14 14.81 3.06 -2.86
C VAL A 14 15.28 4.22 -1.96
N TYR A 15 16.49 4.76 -2.17
CA TYR A 15 16.97 5.95 -1.45
C TYR A 15 16.13 7.20 -1.77
N ALA A 16 15.77 7.41 -3.04
CA ALA A 16 14.89 8.51 -3.43
C ALA A 16 13.47 8.36 -2.81
N MET A 17 12.95 7.14 -2.70
CA MET A 17 11.67 6.86 -2.02
C MET A 17 11.75 7.08 -0.51
N ALA A 18 12.83 6.67 0.17
CA ALA A 18 13.06 6.95 1.59
C ALA A 18 13.15 8.47 1.86
N ILE A 19 13.83 9.23 0.99
CA ILE A 19 13.90 10.70 1.05
C ILE A 19 12.52 11.34 0.82
N THR A 20 11.70 10.77 -0.06
CA THR A 20 10.33 11.24 -0.33
C THR A 20 9.39 10.99 0.86
N ILE A 21 9.53 9.84 1.53
CA ILE A 21 8.80 9.51 2.77
C ILE A 21 9.18 10.48 3.92
N GLY A 22 10.45 10.92 3.98
CA GLY A 22 10.97 11.80 5.02
C GLY A 22 10.67 13.30 4.87
N THR A 23 10.29 13.78 3.67
CA THR A 23 10.20 15.22 3.36
C THR A 23 8.78 15.74 3.11
N GLY A 24 7.75 14.89 3.17
CA GLY A 24 6.35 15.33 2.96
C GLY A 24 6.05 15.84 1.55
N LYS A 25 7.03 15.87 0.65
CA LYS A 25 6.84 16.16 -0.76
C LYS A 25 6.33 14.89 -1.42
N VAL A 26 5.05 14.89 -1.77
CA VAL A 26 4.50 13.94 -2.74
C VAL A 26 5.30 14.15 -4.03
N LEU A 27 6.14 13.18 -4.41
CA LEU A 27 6.65 13.16 -5.77
C LEU A 27 5.41 13.14 -6.65
N LYS A 28 5.17 14.23 -7.39
CA LYS A 28 4.36 14.21 -8.60
C LYS A 28 4.96 13.07 -9.40
N MET A 29 4.29 11.92 -9.42
CA MET A 29 4.64 10.88 -10.37
C MET A 29 4.63 11.60 -11.71
N ALA A 30 5.80 11.70 -12.33
CA ALA A 30 5.87 12.10 -13.71
C ALA A 30 4.87 11.20 -14.42
N SER A 31 3.87 11.83 -15.05
CA SER A 31 3.03 11.16 -16.02
C SER A 31 3.97 10.32 -16.87
N VAL A 32 3.80 8.99 -16.80
CA VAL A 32 4.26 8.14 -17.90
C VAL A 32 3.37 8.57 -19.05
N SER A 33 3.82 9.61 -19.77
CA SER A 33 3.32 9.95 -21.08
C SER A 33 3.85 8.85 -21.99
N ALA A 34 3.22 7.68 -21.89
CA ALA A 34 3.25 6.70 -22.95
C ALA A 34 2.61 7.41 -24.14
N ARG A 35 3.39 7.57 -25.21
CA ARG A 35 3.00 8.27 -26.43
C ARG A 35 1.61 7.80 -26.86
N LEU A 36 0.64 8.69 -26.76
CA LEU A 36 -0.66 8.54 -27.40
C LEU A 36 -0.42 8.71 -28.90
N SER A 37 -0.15 7.61 -29.60
CA SER A 37 -0.33 7.59 -31.04
C SER A 37 -1.83 7.61 -31.32
N ILE A 38 -2.30 8.76 -31.80
CA ILE A 38 -3.59 8.92 -32.47
C ILE A 38 -3.61 7.93 -33.63
N ILE A 39 -4.43 6.90 -33.54
CA ILE A 39 -4.92 6.11 -34.68
C ILE A 39 -6.43 6.08 -34.56
N GLY A 40 -7.08 6.37 -35.68
CA GLY A 40 -8.44 6.87 -35.79
C GLY A 40 -9.55 5.97 -35.28
N GLU A 41 -10.70 6.62 -35.18
CA GLU A 41 -12.02 6.09 -34.87
C GLU A 41 -12.28 4.72 -35.51
N THR A 42 -12.45 3.72 -34.67
CA THR A 42 -13.30 2.57 -34.97
C THR A 42 -14.06 2.25 -33.69
N SER A 43 -15.38 2.37 -33.77
CA SER A 43 -16.31 1.88 -32.74
C SER A 43 -16.23 0.37 -32.67
N SER A 44 -15.30 -0.16 -31.89
CA SER A 44 -15.33 -1.55 -31.45
C SER A 44 -15.70 -1.54 -29.98
N GLY A 45 -16.95 -1.90 -29.68
CA GLY A 45 -17.36 -2.17 -28.31
C GLY A 45 -16.39 -3.17 -27.70
N GLU A 46 -15.60 -2.73 -26.72
CA GLU A 46 -14.86 -3.67 -25.90
C GLU A 46 -15.90 -4.61 -25.28
N PRO A 47 -15.73 -5.94 -25.38
CA PRO A 47 -16.56 -6.83 -24.58
C PRO A 47 -16.39 -6.38 -23.14
N ASP A 48 -17.49 -6.08 -22.45
CA ASP A 48 -17.46 -5.72 -21.03
C ASP A 48 -16.72 -6.84 -20.29
N GLN A 49 -15.42 -6.63 -20.03
CA GLN A 49 -14.58 -7.62 -19.37
C GLN A 49 -15.19 -7.82 -17.99
N ASP A 50 -15.74 -9.00 -17.74
CA ASP A 50 -16.39 -9.28 -16.47
C ASP A 50 -15.38 -9.14 -15.31
N ALA A 51 -15.87 -8.76 -14.14
CA ALA A 51 -15.02 -8.40 -13.02
C ALA A 51 -14.08 -9.54 -12.57
N ASN A 52 -14.50 -10.79 -12.73
CA ASN A 52 -13.70 -11.96 -12.38
C ASN A 52 -12.56 -12.18 -13.39
N SER A 53 -12.83 -12.00 -14.68
CA SER A 53 -11.82 -12.02 -15.74
C SER A 53 -10.76 -10.94 -15.53
N ALA A 54 -11.18 -9.71 -15.19
CA ALA A 54 -10.26 -8.61 -14.88
C ALA A 54 -9.38 -8.90 -13.66
N LEU A 55 -9.96 -9.41 -12.57
CA LEU A 55 -9.19 -9.79 -11.38
C LEU A 55 -8.22 -10.95 -11.67
N THR A 56 -8.63 -11.93 -12.47
CA THR A 56 -7.80 -13.08 -12.85
C THR A 56 -6.59 -12.66 -13.69
N GLU A 57 -6.76 -11.70 -14.59
CA GLU A 57 -5.64 -11.13 -15.35
C GLU A 57 -4.62 -10.45 -14.44
N LEU A 58 -5.08 -9.63 -13.48
CA LEU A 58 -4.20 -9.00 -12.52
C LEU A 58 -3.49 -10.02 -11.64
N ASP A 59 -4.19 -11.07 -11.18
CA ASP A 59 -3.59 -12.15 -10.38
C ASP A 59 -2.44 -12.86 -11.12
N LYS A 60 -2.57 -13.05 -12.44
CA LYS A 60 -1.46 -13.59 -13.25
C LYS A 60 -0.25 -12.67 -13.22
N GLY A 61 -0.46 -11.35 -13.32
CA GLY A 61 0.60 -10.36 -13.21
C GLY A 61 1.26 -10.36 -11.82
N LEU A 62 0.46 -10.47 -10.75
CA LEU A 62 0.96 -10.57 -9.37
C LEU A 62 1.85 -11.81 -9.16
N ARG A 63 1.52 -12.93 -9.80
CA ARG A 63 2.27 -14.19 -9.74
C ARG A 63 3.49 -14.25 -10.67
N SER A 64 3.75 -13.20 -11.45
CA SER A 64 4.91 -13.15 -12.33
C SER A 64 6.22 -13.16 -11.55
N THR A 65 7.26 -13.80 -12.09
CA THR A 65 8.62 -13.73 -11.55
C THR A 65 9.30 -12.39 -11.82
N LYS A 66 8.71 -11.55 -12.70
CA LYS A 66 9.25 -10.24 -13.06
C LYS A 66 8.59 -9.16 -12.23
N VAL A 67 9.39 -8.48 -11.40
CA VAL A 67 8.94 -7.35 -10.57
C VAL A 67 8.22 -6.29 -11.40
N GLY A 68 8.65 -6.02 -12.63
CA GLY A 68 7.98 -5.06 -13.51
C GLY A 68 6.53 -5.42 -13.83
N GLU A 69 6.24 -6.70 -14.11
CA GLU A 69 4.88 -7.19 -14.40
C GLU A 69 4.01 -7.17 -13.13
N GLN A 70 4.59 -7.52 -11.97
CA GLN A 70 3.91 -7.39 -10.68
C GLN A 70 3.51 -5.94 -10.39
N CYS A 71 4.42 -4.99 -10.62
CA CYS A 71 4.19 -3.57 -10.40
C CYS A 71 3.11 -3.03 -11.33
N GLU A 72 3.15 -3.41 -12.60
CA GLU A 72 2.13 -3.02 -13.59
C GLU A 72 0.75 -3.54 -13.19
N ALA A 73 0.66 -4.76 -12.67
CA ALA A 73 -0.60 -5.30 -12.16
C ALA A 73 -1.08 -4.51 -10.92
N ILE A 74 -0.22 -4.23 -9.94
CA ILE A 74 -0.60 -3.52 -8.70
C ILE A 74 -1.18 -2.14 -9.00
N VAL A 75 -0.58 -1.36 -9.91
CA VAL A 75 -1.07 0.01 -10.21
C VAL A 75 -2.42 0.05 -10.93
N ARG A 76 -2.92 -1.09 -11.42
CA ARG A 76 -4.25 -1.20 -12.06
C ARG A 76 -5.37 -1.48 -11.05
N PHE A 77 -5.08 -1.94 -9.83
CA PHE A 77 -6.09 -2.23 -8.80
C PHE A 77 -7.00 -1.04 -8.44
N PRO A 78 -6.52 0.21 -8.31
CA PRO A 78 -7.40 1.34 -8.04
C PRO A 78 -8.52 1.49 -9.08
N ARG A 79 -8.20 1.35 -10.37
CA ARG A 79 -9.19 1.40 -11.45
C ARG A 79 -10.16 0.23 -11.39
N LEU A 80 -9.67 -0.97 -11.02
CA LEU A 80 -10.52 -2.14 -10.82
C LEU A 80 -11.56 -1.88 -9.72
N PHE A 81 -11.14 -1.30 -8.59
CA PHE A 81 -12.03 -0.99 -7.47
C PHE A 81 -13.04 0.10 -7.77
N GLU A 82 -12.67 1.10 -8.58
CA GLU A 82 -13.59 2.12 -9.06
C GLU A 82 -14.63 1.55 -10.02
N LYS A 83 -14.22 0.66 -10.94
CA LYS A 83 -15.12 0.03 -11.92
C LYS A 83 -16.06 -1.00 -11.27
N TYR A 84 -15.57 -1.76 -10.28
CA TYR A 84 -16.28 -2.87 -9.67
C TYR A 84 -16.23 -2.80 -8.13
N PRO A 85 -17.01 -1.91 -7.49
CA PRO A 85 -16.96 -1.68 -6.04
C PRO A 85 -17.74 -2.75 -5.24
N PHE A 86 -17.66 -4.01 -5.65
CA PHE A 86 -18.36 -5.14 -5.02
C PHE A 86 -17.54 -5.71 -3.86
N PRO A 87 -18.14 -5.97 -2.68
CA PRO A 87 -17.41 -6.47 -1.51
C PRO A 87 -16.61 -7.75 -1.76
N ILE A 88 -17.16 -8.70 -2.53
CA ILE A 88 -16.51 -9.98 -2.82
C ILE A 88 -15.21 -9.77 -3.61
N LEU A 89 -15.24 -8.90 -4.62
CA LEU A 89 -14.08 -8.57 -5.45
C LEU A 89 -13.03 -7.80 -4.65
N ILE A 90 -13.46 -6.78 -3.90
CA ILE A 90 -12.58 -5.97 -3.06
C ILE A 90 -11.86 -6.86 -2.04
N ASN A 91 -12.61 -7.72 -1.34
CA ASN A 91 -12.04 -8.66 -0.38
C ASN A 91 -10.99 -9.56 -1.04
N SER A 92 -11.32 -10.19 -2.16
CA SER A 92 -10.42 -11.11 -2.87
C SER A 92 -9.14 -10.41 -3.35
N ALA A 93 -9.28 -9.20 -3.88
CA ALA A 93 -8.16 -8.38 -4.32
C ALA A 93 -7.28 -7.92 -3.15
N CYS A 94 -7.87 -7.47 -2.04
CA CYS A 94 -7.14 -7.07 -0.84
C CYS A 94 -6.32 -8.24 -0.27
N LEU A 95 -6.90 -9.44 -0.19
CA LEU A 95 -6.17 -10.62 0.29
C LEU A 95 -4.96 -10.94 -0.61
N LYS A 96 -5.12 -10.89 -1.94
CA LYS A 96 -4.02 -11.09 -2.89
C LYS A 96 -2.92 -10.04 -2.76
N LEU A 97 -3.29 -8.77 -2.54
CA LEU A 97 -2.30 -7.71 -2.30
C LEU A 97 -1.57 -7.92 -0.96
N ALA A 98 -2.27 -8.38 0.08
CA ALA A 98 -1.65 -8.64 1.37
C ALA A 98 -0.67 -9.83 1.33
N GLU A 99 -0.95 -10.87 0.55
CA GLU A 99 0.00 -11.97 0.30
C GLU A 99 1.31 -11.46 -0.31
N LEU A 100 1.24 -10.49 -1.22
CA LEU A 100 2.45 -9.87 -1.78
C LEU A 100 3.17 -8.95 -0.80
N PHE A 101 2.44 -8.32 0.11
CA PHE A 101 3.01 -7.45 1.13
C PHE A 101 3.94 -8.22 2.09
N GLU A 102 3.62 -9.49 2.35
CA GLU A 102 4.40 -10.37 3.23
C GLU A 102 5.77 -10.76 2.65
N LEU A 103 5.99 -10.59 1.33
CA LEU A 103 7.24 -10.98 0.67
C LEU A 103 8.41 -10.02 0.92
N GLU A 104 8.25 -9.02 1.81
CA GLU A 104 9.26 -8.02 2.21
C GLU A 104 9.94 -7.29 1.02
N GLN A 105 9.22 -7.14 -0.09
CA GLN A 105 9.68 -6.37 -1.25
C GLN A 105 9.28 -4.90 -1.09
N ILE A 106 10.19 -4.09 -0.55
CA ILE A 106 9.99 -2.65 -0.24
C ILE A 106 9.25 -1.88 -1.34
N PHE A 107 9.57 -2.12 -2.62
CA PHE A 107 8.90 -1.43 -3.73
C PHE A 107 7.44 -1.86 -3.92
N ILE A 108 7.16 -3.16 -3.78
CA ILE A 108 5.81 -3.72 -3.83
C ILE A 108 4.98 -3.21 -2.65
N GLU A 109 5.53 -3.22 -1.44
CA GLU A 109 4.90 -2.67 -0.24
C GLU A 109 4.49 -1.21 -0.43
N PHE A 110 5.37 -0.41 -1.06
CA PHE A 110 5.05 0.98 -1.37
C PHE A 110 3.92 1.12 -2.39
N LEU A 111 3.88 0.30 -3.44
CA LEU A 111 2.77 0.33 -4.40
C LEU A 111 1.46 -0.08 -3.73
N ILE A 112 1.47 -1.09 -2.88
CA ILE A 112 0.30 -1.51 -2.10
C ILE A 112 -0.15 -0.39 -1.16
N LEU A 113 0.78 0.28 -0.47
CA LEU A 113 0.48 1.47 0.33
C LEU A 113 -0.24 2.53 -0.51
N LYS A 114 0.22 2.77 -1.75
CA LYS A 114 -0.41 3.75 -2.65
C LYS A 114 -1.81 3.34 -3.06
N VAL A 115 -2.03 2.05 -3.32
CA VAL A 115 -3.39 1.53 -3.58
C VAL A 115 -4.26 1.76 -2.36
N MET A 116 -3.82 1.37 -1.15
CA MET A 116 -4.60 1.52 0.09
C MET A 116 -4.91 2.99 0.41
N GLN A 117 -3.98 3.92 0.11
CA GLN A 117 -4.17 5.35 0.32
C GLN A 117 -5.34 5.93 -0.51
N THR A 118 -5.60 5.38 -1.69
CA THR A 118 -6.63 5.89 -2.60
C THR A 118 -7.98 5.19 -2.43
N GLN A 119 -8.05 4.10 -1.67
CA GLN A 119 -9.26 3.30 -1.54
C GLN A 119 -10.31 3.95 -0.65
N LYS A 120 -11.52 4.13 -1.20
CA LYS A 120 -12.71 4.61 -0.49
C LYS A 120 -13.60 3.49 0.04
N HIS A 121 -13.33 2.24 -0.36
CA HIS A 121 -14.20 1.09 -0.12
C HIS A 121 -13.60 0.07 0.85
N LEU A 122 -12.75 0.54 1.78
CA LEU A 122 -12.09 -0.32 2.77
C LEU A 122 -13.07 -0.96 3.75
N ASP A 123 -14.24 -0.34 3.96
CA ASP A 123 -15.36 -0.85 4.75
C ASP A 123 -15.96 -2.15 4.18
N LYS A 124 -15.69 -2.47 2.91
CA LYS A 124 -16.21 -3.65 2.22
C LYS A 124 -15.30 -4.89 2.34
N ILE A 125 -14.19 -4.80 3.06
CA ILE A 125 -13.27 -5.93 3.27
C ILE A 125 -13.91 -6.90 4.28
N LEU A 126 -14.26 -8.10 3.82
CA LEU A 126 -14.94 -9.12 4.63
C LEU A 126 -13.97 -9.83 5.59
N ASN A 127 -12.81 -10.25 5.10
CA ASN A 127 -11.78 -10.96 5.86
C ASN A 127 -10.73 -9.99 6.39
N LEU A 128 -11.18 -8.96 7.10
CA LEU A 128 -10.31 -7.89 7.58
C LEU A 128 -9.22 -8.41 8.54
N ASP A 129 -9.52 -9.39 9.39
CA ASP A 129 -8.55 -9.98 10.31
C ASP A 129 -7.36 -10.59 9.57
N GLU A 130 -7.64 -11.39 8.54
CA GLU A 130 -6.61 -12.09 7.77
C GLU A 130 -5.79 -11.11 6.93
N PHE A 131 -6.45 -10.12 6.32
CA PHE A 131 -5.79 -9.03 5.61
C PHE A 131 -4.82 -8.27 6.52
N VAL A 132 -5.27 -7.90 7.72
CA VAL A 132 -4.46 -7.16 8.68
C VAL A 132 -3.33 -8.00 9.24
N HIS A 133 -3.55 -9.30 9.49
CA HIS A 133 -2.52 -10.18 10.00
C HIS A 133 -1.30 -10.24 9.07
N ARG A 134 -1.53 -10.37 7.76
CA ARG A 134 -0.48 -10.37 6.74
C ARG A 134 0.29 -9.05 6.67
N LEU A 135 -0.43 -7.92 6.68
CA LEU A 135 0.22 -6.60 6.72
C LEU A 135 1.05 -6.43 8.01
N TYR A 136 0.52 -6.90 9.13
CA TYR A 136 1.13 -6.74 10.45
C TYR A 136 2.36 -7.62 10.64
N ALA A 137 2.51 -8.73 9.92
CA ALA A 137 3.69 -9.61 10.00
C ALA A 137 5.01 -8.84 9.79
N VAL A 138 5.01 -7.83 8.92
CA VAL A 138 6.18 -7.04 8.55
C VAL A 138 6.59 -6.01 9.63
N ILE A 139 5.75 -5.74 10.63
CA ILE A 139 6.05 -4.74 11.68
C ILE A 139 7.26 -5.13 12.54
N HIS A 140 7.59 -6.42 12.58
CA HIS A 140 8.73 -6.97 13.32
C HIS A 140 9.98 -7.17 12.45
N SER A 141 9.96 -6.70 11.19
CA SER A 141 11.13 -6.74 10.31
C SER A 141 12.27 -5.91 10.88
N ASN A 142 13.51 -6.34 10.58
CA ASN A 142 14.71 -5.59 10.97
C ASN A 142 14.90 -4.31 10.12
N ASP A 143 14.25 -4.21 8.96
CA ASP A 143 14.36 -3.04 8.09
C ASP A 143 13.42 -1.89 8.55
N PRO A 144 13.96 -0.73 8.97
CA PRO A 144 13.13 0.42 9.36
C PRO A 144 12.27 0.97 8.22
N VAL A 145 12.67 0.78 6.95
CA VAL A 145 11.87 1.23 5.79
C VAL A 145 10.63 0.36 5.64
N ALA A 146 10.77 -0.96 5.69
CA ALA A 146 9.63 -1.90 5.69
C ALA A 146 8.67 -1.64 6.87
N ARG A 147 9.21 -1.46 8.09
CA ARG A 147 8.39 -1.07 9.26
C ARG A 147 7.65 0.25 9.03
N ALA A 148 8.31 1.25 8.46
CA ALA A 148 7.71 2.54 8.15
C ALA A 148 6.60 2.45 7.09
N LEU A 149 6.79 1.64 6.04
CA LEU A 149 5.76 1.39 5.02
C LEU A 149 4.56 0.70 5.64
N THR A 150 4.80 -0.32 6.48
CA THR A 150 3.76 -1.03 7.23
C THR A 150 2.93 -0.07 8.09
N LEU A 151 3.58 0.76 8.92
CA LEU A 151 2.90 1.76 9.76
C LEU A 151 2.04 2.72 8.94
N ARG A 152 2.53 3.18 7.78
CA ARG A 152 1.74 4.06 6.89
C ARG A 152 0.56 3.34 6.26
N THR A 153 0.73 2.08 5.85
CA THR A 153 -0.36 1.26 5.31
C THR A 153 -1.44 1.06 6.38
N LEU A 154 -1.06 0.70 7.61
CA LEU A 154 -1.98 0.59 8.75
C LEU A 154 -2.70 1.92 9.02
N GLY A 155 -1.99 3.04 8.95
CA GLY A 155 -2.58 4.38 9.08
C GLY A 155 -3.61 4.70 7.98
N ASN A 156 -3.39 4.26 6.74
CA ASN A 156 -4.36 4.47 5.65
C ASN A 156 -5.65 3.65 5.84
N ILE A 157 -5.55 2.48 6.46
CA ILE A 157 -6.71 1.61 6.74
C ILE A 157 -7.28 1.83 8.15
N ALA A 158 -6.83 2.86 8.88
CA ALA A 158 -7.22 3.11 10.26
C ALA A 158 -8.74 3.22 10.47
N SER A 159 -9.51 3.64 9.45
CA SER A 159 -10.97 3.72 9.52
C SER A 159 -11.66 2.38 9.82
N VAL A 160 -11.02 1.25 9.52
CA VAL A 160 -11.59 -0.09 9.72
C VAL A 160 -10.89 -0.91 10.82
N ILE A 161 -9.71 -0.49 11.28
CA ILE A 161 -8.91 -1.24 12.28
C ILE A 161 -8.59 -0.45 13.55
N SER A 162 -9.25 0.70 13.74
CA SER A 162 -8.90 1.68 14.78
C SER A 162 -8.95 1.14 16.21
N GLU A 163 -9.60 0.02 16.49
CA GLU A 163 -9.72 -0.55 17.85
C GLU A 163 -8.77 -1.73 18.13
N ARG A 164 -7.87 -2.06 17.21
CA ARG A 164 -6.92 -3.17 17.39
C ARG A 164 -5.76 -2.78 18.33
N LYS A 165 -5.81 -3.28 19.57
CA LYS A 165 -4.82 -2.99 20.62
C LYS A 165 -3.38 -3.38 20.27
N SER A 166 -3.17 -4.48 19.54
CA SER A 166 -1.82 -4.89 19.09
C SER A 166 -1.19 -3.81 18.21
N ILE A 167 -1.98 -3.22 17.31
CA ILE A 167 -1.53 -2.14 16.42
C ILE A 167 -1.29 -0.86 17.20
N HIS A 168 -2.14 -0.54 18.19
CA HIS A 168 -1.90 0.59 19.09
C HIS A 168 -0.56 0.49 19.80
N HIS A 169 -0.26 -0.70 20.32
CA HIS A 169 1.01 -0.95 21.02
C HIS A 169 2.20 -0.78 20.09
N SER A 170 2.14 -1.35 18.88
CA SER A 170 3.22 -1.22 17.89
C SER A 170 3.42 0.22 17.42
N ILE A 171 2.36 0.97 17.14
CA ILE A 171 2.47 2.40 16.81
C ILE A 171 3.15 3.17 17.96
N ARG A 172 2.73 2.91 19.21
CA ARG A 172 3.30 3.56 20.39
C ARG A 172 4.78 3.25 20.58
N ASN A 173 5.20 2.01 20.32
CA ASN A 173 6.60 1.61 20.42
C ASN A 173 7.44 2.24 19.29
N SER A 174 6.92 2.27 18.06
CA SER A 174 7.62 2.88 16.91
C SER A 174 7.78 4.40 17.02
N LEU A 175 7.04 5.09 17.90
CA LEU A 175 7.30 6.50 18.23
C LEU A 175 8.64 6.71 18.95
N ASP A 176 9.14 5.70 19.66
CA ASP A 176 10.46 5.74 20.31
C ASP A 176 11.58 5.19 19.40
N SER A 177 11.29 4.92 18.13
CA SER A 177 12.29 4.37 17.21
C SER A 177 13.45 5.35 17.02
N HIS A 178 14.67 4.83 17.00
CA HIS A 178 15.87 5.63 16.69
C HIS A 178 15.94 5.97 15.18
N ASP A 179 15.21 5.22 14.35
CA ASP A 179 15.14 5.43 12.93
C ASP A 179 14.12 6.51 12.57
N ALA A 180 14.62 7.64 12.07
CA ALA A 180 13.77 8.80 11.75
C ALA A 180 12.66 8.50 10.72
N VAL A 181 12.88 7.55 9.81
CA VAL A 181 11.90 7.14 8.78
C VAL A 181 10.71 6.40 9.43
N GLU A 182 11.01 5.49 10.35
CA GLU A 182 10.00 4.75 11.11
C GLU A 182 9.25 5.69 12.06
N MET A 183 9.97 6.51 12.83
CA MET A 183 9.36 7.47 13.76
C MET A 183 8.37 8.41 13.03
N LYS A 184 8.73 8.95 11.87
CA LYS A 184 7.83 9.80 11.06
C LYS A 184 6.60 9.03 10.57
N ALA A 185 6.76 7.76 10.21
CA ALA A 185 5.63 6.91 9.85
C ALA A 185 4.73 6.61 11.05
N ALA A 186 5.31 6.40 12.24
CA ALA A 186 4.56 6.22 13.49
C ALA A 186 3.77 7.48 13.86
N ILE A 187 4.33 8.68 13.69
CA ILE A 187 3.61 9.96 13.88
C ILE A 187 2.42 10.05 12.92
N TYR A 188 2.62 9.70 11.64
CA TYR A 188 1.54 9.67 10.66
C TYR A 188 0.42 8.70 11.06
N ALA A 189 0.78 7.46 11.41
CA ALA A 189 -0.17 6.45 11.85
C ALA A 189 -0.91 6.89 13.13
N THR A 190 -0.19 7.49 14.09
CA THR A 190 -0.75 8.04 15.32
C THR A 190 -1.85 9.06 15.02
N ALA A 191 -1.59 10.03 14.14
CA ALA A 191 -2.58 11.02 13.75
C ALA A 191 -3.83 10.38 13.10
N LYS A 192 -3.62 9.38 12.23
CA LYS A 192 -4.71 8.66 11.58
C LYS A 192 -5.56 7.85 12.55
N PHE A 193 -4.94 7.14 13.49
CA PHE A 193 -5.65 6.35 14.50
C PHE A 193 -6.34 7.24 15.54
N ALA A 194 -5.71 8.32 16.00
CA ALA A 194 -6.30 9.26 16.95
C ALA A 194 -7.55 9.94 16.40
N ALA A 195 -7.62 10.15 15.07
CA ALA A 195 -8.81 10.67 14.41
C ALA A 195 -9.99 9.67 14.40
N GLN A 196 -9.74 8.37 14.59
CA GLN A 196 -10.75 7.31 14.48
C GLN A 196 -11.10 6.67 15.84
N SER A 197 -10.12 6.51 16.74
CA SER A 197 -10.31 5.89 18.05
C SER A 197 -10.03 6.87 19.18
N LYS A 198 -11.08 7.17 19.95
CA LYS A 198 -10.97 7.98 21.17
C LYS A 198 -10.10 7.29 22.22
N SER A 199 -10.23 5.97 22.36
CA SER A 199 -9.44 5.21 23.33
C SER A 199 -7.94 5.30 23.02
N PHE A 200 -7.57 5.20 21.73
CA PHE A 200 -6.20 5.39 21.30
C PHE A 200 -5.72 6.82 21.55
N ALA A 201 -6.52 7.83 21.19
CA ALA A 201 -6.17 9.24 21.37
C ALA A 201 -5.85 9.57 22.84
N THR A 202 -6.71 9.18 23.78
CA THR A 202 -6.47 9.42 25.21
C THR A 202 -5.19 8.73 25.71
N ASN A 203 -4.94 7.50 25.27
CA ASN A 203 -3.75 6.77 25.69
C ASN A 203 -2.46 7.37 25.11
N ILE A 204 -2.50 7.87 23.88
CA ILE A 204 -1.30 8.40 23.20
C ILE A 204 -0.95 9.83 23.60
N CYS A 205 -1.91 10.66 24.06
CA CYS A 205 -1.62 12.02 24.55
C CYS A 205 -0.53 12.04 25.62
N SER A 206 -0.58 11.10 26.58
CA SER A 206 0.44 10.93 27.63
C SER A 206 1.87 10.70 27.13
N LYS A 207 2.00 10.24 25.88
CA LYS A 207 3.27 9.94 25.20
C LYS A 207 3.82 11.16 24.47
N ILE A 208 2.95 12.00 23.90
CA ILE A 208 3.31 13.16 23.05
C ILE A 208 3.65 14.40 23.89
N GLU A 209 3.09 14.51 25.10
CA GLU A 209 3.33 15.64 26.01
C GLU A 209 4.70 15.61 26.73
N LYS A 210 5.51 14.57 26.49
CA LYS A 210 6.88 14.45 27.03
C LYS A 210 7.92 14.83 25.99
#